data_AF-A0A1G9P4A0-F1
#
_entry.id   AF-A0A1G9P4A0-F1
#
_cell.length_a   1.000
_cell.length_b   1.000
_cell.length_c   1.000
_cell.angle_alpha   90.00
_cell.angle_beta   90.00
_cell.angle_gamma   90.00
#
_symmetry.space_group_name_H-M   'P 1'
#
loop_
_entity.id
_entity.type
_entity.pdbx_description
1 polymer ?
#
loop_
_entity_poly.entity_id
_entity_poly.type
_entity_poly.pdbx_seq_one_letter_code
_entity_poly.pdbx_strand_id
1 'polypeptide(L)'
;MSTTARRVHPPHIYMRRRVAAAALLLLPLAAVGMCAAPGDEPEAPTPVAPVEEVVPQGRPVALEVPSISMRAEFEPGDCRVKNGALNPATMGLACAYTAPGRPYQLPGSHAGDLVVIAGHTGAGLPGVFDSLFDAQAGAHTVQLGDALYLRTETSGDAWLKYVATDLHEPTKDALAQDPAVWGTGPMPGRLLTISCIQPLLSDSVRNAVVGWQFEAVVASVG
;
A
#
# COMPACT_ATOMS: atom_id res chain seq x y z
N MET A 1 -62.60 -63.11 -31.31
CA MET A 1 -62.73 -62.91 -32.77
C MET A 1 -61.89 -61.70 -33.16
N SER A 2 -60.95 -61.91 -34.09
CA SER A 2 -60.18 -61.03 -34.97
C SER A 2 -59.76 -59.60 -34.54
N THR A 3 -58.44 -59.33 -34.38
CA THR A 3 -57.48 -58.66 -35.31
C THR A 3 -57.73 -57.13 -35.44
N THR A 4 -56.78 -56.19 -35.24
CA THR A 4 -55.54 -56.02 -36.02
C THR A 4 -54.60 -54.91 -35.46
N ALA A 5 -53.29 -55.20 -35.59
CA ALA A 5 -52.06 -54.38 -35.77
C ALA A 5 -51.62 -53.27 -34.78
N ARG A 6 -50.43 -53.34 -34.14
CA ARG A 6 -49.00 -53.15 -34.59
C ARG A 6 -48.65 -51.65 -34.79
N ARG A 7 -47.52 -51.03 -34.39
CA ARG A 7 -46.10 -51.39 -34.11
C ARG A 7 -45.48 -50.31 -33.17
N VAL A 8 -44.65 -50.68 -32.19
CA VAL A 8 -43.15 -50.60 -32.09
C VAL A 8 -42.53 -49.19 -31.80
N HIS A 9 -41.94 -49.14 -30.59
CA HIS A 9 -40.96 -48.28 -29.88
C HIS A 9 -39.66 -47.81 -30.62
N PRO A 10 -38.64 -47.11 -30.02
CA PRO A 10 -38.51 -46.20 -28.85
C PRO A 10 -37.60 -44.93 -29.16
N PRO A 11 -36.56 -44.47 -28.39
CA PRO A 11 -36.57 -43.25 -27.55
C PRO A 11 -35.32 -42.30 -27.68
N HIS A 12 -35.26 -41.29 -26.79
CA HIS A 12 -34.10 -40.51 -26.29
C HIS A 12 -33.26 -39.63 -27.25
N ILE A 13 -33.19 -38.33 -26.92
CA ILE A 13 -32.36 -37.31 -27.58
C ILE A 13 -31.27 -36.84 -26.61
N TYR A 14 -30.00 -36.96 -26.99
CA TYR A 14 -28.85 -36.37 -26.33
C TYR A 14 -27.85 -35.83 -27.37
N MET A 15 -27.05 -34.86 -26.91
CA MET A 15 -25.81 -34.30 -27.49
C MET A 15 -25.86 -33.04 -28.38
N ARG A 16 -25.11 -32.07 -27.84
CA ARG A 16 -24.56 -30.82 -28.37
C ARG A 16 -23.75 -31.04 -29.66
N ARG A 17 -23.90 -30.12 -30.61
CA ARG A 17 -23.16 -30.08 -31.89
C ARG A 17 -21.91 -29.17 -31.79
N ARG A 18 -20.78 -29.71 -32.26
CA ARG A 18 -19.57 -28.99 -32.68
C ARG A 18 -19.74 -28.55 -34.13
N VAL A 19 -19.23 -27.37 -34.51
CA VAL A 19 -19.26 -26.86 -35.89
C VAL A 19 -17.84 -26.94 -36.47
N ALA A 20 -17.74 -27.58 -37.63
CA ALA A 20 -16.57 -27.61 -38.49
C ALA A 20 -16.98 -27.10 -39.88
N ALA A 21 -16.10 -26.37 -40.57
CA ALA A 21 -16.18 -26.22 -42.01
C ALA A 21 -14.77 -26.02 -42.58
N ALA A 22 -14.38 -26.94 -43.45
CA ALA A 22 -13.19 -26.87 -44.29
C ALA A 22 -13.65 -26.60 -45.73
N ALA A 23 -12.87 -25.84 -46.49
CA ALA A 23 -12.96 -25.83 -47.96
C ALA A 23 -11.55 -25.69 -48.54
N LEU A 24 -11.09 -26.79 -49.16
CA LEU A 24 -9.95 -26.85 -50.07
C LEU A 24 -10.36 -26.33 -51.45
N LEU A 25 -9.51 -25.54 -52.09
CA LEU A 25 -9.43 -25.43 -53.54
C LEU A 25 -7.96 -25.26 -53.95
N LEU A 26 -7.48 -26.18 -54.79
CA LEU A 26 -6.15 -26.23 -55.41
C LEU A 26 -6.15 -25.52 -56.76
N LEU A 27 -5.04 -24.85 -57.14
CA LEU A 27 -4.47 -24.82 -58.51
C LEU A 27 -3.06 -24.15 -58.53
N PRO A 28 -2.18 -24.46 -59.51
CA PRO A 28 -0.71 -24.40 -59.38
C PRO A 28 0.04 -23.31 -60.19
N LEU A 29 1.31 -23.09 -59.75
CA LEU A 29 2.57 -22.61 -60.38
C LEU A 29 2.57 -21.58 -61.56
N ALA A 30 3.36 -20.49 -61.40
CA ALA A 30 4.58 -20.19 -62.19
C ALA A 30 5.29 -18.86 -61.77
N ALA A 31 6.63 -18.90 -61.81
CA ALA A 31 7.71 -17.88 -61.86
C ALA A 31 7.38 -16.36 -61.74
N VAL A 32 8.20 -15.50 -61.11
CA VAL A 32 9.55 -15.03 -61.52
C VAL A 32 10.22 -14.32 -60.32
N GLY A 33 11.55 -14.40 -60.23
CA GLY A 33 12.34 -13.88 -59.12
C GLY A 33 12.50 -12.36 -59.07
N MET A 34 12.92 -11.88 -57.89
CA MET A 34 13.56 -10.58 -57.71
C MET A 34 14.60 -10.74 -56.60
N CYS A 35 15.88 -10.58 -56.97
CA CYS A 35 16.95 -10.34 -56.01
C CYS A 35 16.67 -9.00 -55.31
N ALA A 36 16.45 -9.02 -54.00
CA ALA A 36 16.51 -7.83 -53.18
C ALA A 36 17.65 -8.02 -52.17
N ALA A 37 18.61 -7.11 -52.21
CA ALA A 37 19.74 -7.00 -51.30
C ALA A 37 19.26 -6.85 -49.84
N PRO A 38 20.08 -7.21 -48.84
CA PRO A 38 19.71 -7.05 -47.43
C PRO A 38 19.55 -5.55 -47.14
N GLY A 39 18.32 -5.12 -46.92
CA GLY A 39 18.06 -3.80 -46.36
C GLY A 39 18.40 -3.86 -44.88
N ASP A 40 19.19 -2.90 -44.40
CA ASP A 40 19.38 -2.63 -42.98
C ASP A 40 18.00 -2.51 -42.33
N GLU A 41 17.66 -3.50 -41.51
CA GLU A 41 16.46 -3.47 -40.67
C GLU A 41 16.67 -2.37 -39.63
N PRO A 42 15.82 -1.34 -39.55
CA PRO A 42 15.98 -0.30 -38.54
C PRO A 42 15.86 -0.94 -37.16
N GLU A 43 16.95 -0.88 -36.40
CA GLU A 43 17.04 -1.37 -35.03
C GLU A 43 15.87 -0.78 -34.22
N ALA A 44 14.97 -1.66 -33.78
CA ALA A 44 13.82 -1.24 -32.98
C ALA A 44 14.34 -0.52 -31.73
N PRO A 45 13.78 0.65 -31.36
CA PRO A 45 14.26 1.39 -30.20
C PRO A 45 14.15 0.51 -28.96
N THR A 46 15.29 0.29 -28.30
CA THR A 46 15.38 -0.43 -27.03
C THR A 46 14.41 0.20 -26.04
N PRO A 47 13.50 -0.56 -25.40
CA PRO A 47 12.64 -0.01 -24.35
C PRO A 47 13.51 0.55 -23.21
N VAL A 48 13.49 1.87 -23.03
CA VAL A 48 14.10 2.51 -21.86
C VAL A 48 13.20 2.18 -20.68
N ALA A 49 13.72 1.44 -19.70
CA ALA A 49 13.00 1.19 -18.46
C ALA A 49 12.67 2.55 -17.79
N PRO A 50 11.47 2.71 -17.20
CA PRO A 50 11.16 3.91 -16.44
C PRO A 50 12.23 4.11 -15.36
N VAL A 51 12.82 5.31 -15.30
CA VAL A 51 13.70 5.69 -14.19
C VAL A 51 12.79 5.86 -12.98
N GLU A 52 12.89 4.95 -12.01
CA GLU A 52 12.18 5.10 -10.74
C GLU A 52 12.68 6.38 -10.05
N GLU A 53 11.77 7.27 -9.71
CA GLU A 53 12.12 8.52 -9.05
C GLU A 53 12.70 8.22 -7.66
N VAL A 54 13.96 8.60 -7.45
CA VAL A 54 14.65 8.40 -6.18
C VAL A 54 14.48 9.66 -5.32
N VAL A 55 13.79 9.51 -4.20
CA VAL A 55 13.64 10.56 -3.19
C VAL A 55 14.62 10.25 -2.04
N PRO A 56 15.66 11.08 -1.83
CA PRO A 56 16.55 10.94 -0.68
C PRO A 56 15.80 11.06 0.65
N GLN A 57 16.37 10.55 1.73
CA GLN A 57 15.77 10.70 3.05
C GLN A 57 15.69 12.19 3.45
N GLY A 58 14.55 12.60 4.00
CA GLY A 58 14.32 13.97 4.46
C GLY A 58 13.31 14.05 5.59
N ARG A 59 13.25 15.18 6.30
CA ARG A 59 12.23 15.36 7.34
C ARG A 59 10.84 15.38 6.69
N PRO A 60 9.85 14.69 7.27
CA PRO A 60 8.48 14.78 6.77
C PRO A 60 7.91 16.19 7.00
N VAL A 61 7.09 16.64 6.05
CA VAL A 61 6.45 17.97 6.09
C VAL A 61 4.94 17.90 5.95
N ALA A 62 4.41 16.83 5.34
CA ALA A 62 2.97 16.60 5.21
C ALA A 62 2.67 15.11 5.10
N LEU A 63 1.55 14.68 5.67
CA LEU A 63 1.04 13.31 5.60
C LEU A 63 -0.46 13.34 5.33
N GLU A 64 -0.92 12.50 4.42
CA GLU A 64 -2.35 12.32 4.13
C GLU A 64 -2.74 10.84 4.10
N VAL A 65 -3.89 10.51 4.69
CA VAL A 65 -4.56 9.20 4.55
C VAL A 65 -6.00 9.47 4.10
N PRO A 66 -6.26 9.45 2.78
CA PRO A 66 -7.55 9.89 2.22
C PRO A 66 -8.76 9.11 2.72
N SER A 67 -8.63 7.79 2.91
CA SER A 67 -9.73 6.90 3.33
C SER A 67 -10.36 7.31 4.66
N ILE A 68 -9.59 7.97 5.53
CA ILE A 68 -10.01 8.46 6.85
C ILE A 68 -9.97 9.99 6.96
N SER A 69 -9.83 10.70 5.84
CA SER A 69 -9.72 12.17 5.77
C SER A 69 -8.66 12.76 6.72
N MET A 70 -7.60 12.01 7.01
CA MET A 70 -6.55 12.44 7.93
C MET A 70 -5.49 13.24 7.18
N ARG A 71 -5.12 14.38 7.75
CA ARG A 71 -4.01 15.22 7.29
C ARG A 71 -3.16 15.63 8.48
N ALA A 72 -1.85 15.62 8.30
CA ALA A 72 -0.92 16.03 9.34
C ALA A 72 0.20 16.90 8.76
N GLU A 73 0.50 17.97 9.48
CA GLU A 73 1.76 18.71 9.38
C GLU A 73 2.73 18.21 10.45
N PHE A 74 4.00 18.63 10.38
CA PHE A 74 5.06 18.08 11.20
C PHE A 74 5.78 19.12 12.07
N GLU A 75 6.17 18.66 13.25
CA GLU A 75 7.13 19.36 14.09
C GLU A 75 8.50 19.42 13.40
N PRO A 76 9.27 20.51 13.58
CA PRO A 76 10.56 20.67 12.93
C PRO A 76 11.64 19.70 13.45
N GLY A 77 11.42 19.07 14.61
CA GLY A 77 12.35 18.16 15.26
C GLY A 77 11.78 16.77 15.48
N ASP A 78 12.62 15.87 15.98
CA ASP A 78 12.20 14.51 16.29
C ASP A 78 11.28 14.47 17.51
N CYS A 79 10.43 13.44 17.57
CA CYS A 79 9.56 13.18 18.71
C CYS A 79 10.37 13.10 19.99
N ARG A 80 9.89 13.80 21.02
CA ARG A 80 10.45 13.67 22.36
C ARG A 80 10.07 12.29 22.92
N VAL A 81 10.91 11.78 23.81
CA VAL A 81 10.57 10.62 24.65
C VAL A 81 10.39 11.10 26.07
N LYS A 82 9.25 10.80 26.69
CA LYS A 82 8.96 11.09 28.10
C LYS A 82 8.49 9.82 28.78
N ASN A 83 9.16 9.42 29.86
CA ASN A 83 8.87 8.18 30.60
C ASN A 83 8.86 6.93 29.69
N GLY A 84 9.77 6.87 28.72
CA GLY A 84 9.87 5.74 27.79
C GLY A 84 8.83 5.72 26.66
N ALA A 85 7.93 6.70 26.58
CA ALA A 85 6.92 6.81 25.52
C ALA A 85 7.18 8.00 24.58
N LEU A 86 6.77 7.85 23.32
CA LEU A 86 6.75 8.95 22.35
C LEU A 86 5.80 10.04 22.83
N ASN A 87 6.26 11.28 22.77
CA ASN A 87 5.55 12.45 23.29
C ASN A 87 5.76 13.65 22.35
N PRO A 88 4.97 13.73 21.26
CA PRO A 88 4.93 14.90 20.39
C PRO A 88 4.84 16.21 21.20
N ALA A 89 5.47 17.28 20.70
CA ALA A 89 5.47 18.58 21.37
C ALA A 89 4.09 19.24 21.41
N THR A 90 3.26 19.01 20.39
CA THR A 90 2.00 19.71 20.14
C THR A 90 0.87 18.74 19.81
N MET A 91 -0.37 19.10 20.13
CA MET A 91 -1.54 18.27 19.83
C MET A 91 -1.80 18.12 18.32
N GLY A 92 -1.55 19.19 17.55
CA GLY A 92 -1.96 19.30 16.15
C GLY A 92 -0.89 18.94 15.11
N LEU A 93 0.34 18.62 15.54
CA LEU A 93 1.42 18.22 14.62
C LEU A 93 1.90 16.81 14.94
N ALA A 94 2.29 16.10 13.89
CA ALA A 94 3.00 14.84 14.01
C ALA A 94 4.51 15.10 14.13
N CYS A 95 5.27 14.10 14.53
CA CYS A 95 6.73 14.15 14.55
C CYS A 95 7.31 12.85 14.02
N ALA A 96 8.46 12.93 13.35
CA ALA A 96 9.27 11.75 13.07
C ALA A 96 10.03 11.34 14.33
N TYR A 97 10.32 10.06 14.50
CA TYR A 97 11.17 9.60 15.60
C TYR A 97 12.44 8.95 15.07
N THR A 98 13.55 9.68 15.22
CA THR A 98 14.91 9.15 15.11
C THR A 98 15.63 9.39 16.44
N ALA A 99 16.59 8.53 16.78
CA ALA A 99 17.37 8.69 18.01
C ALA A 99 18.72 7.96 17.94
N PRO A 100 19.76 8.45 18.63
CA PRO A 100 21.01 7.71 18.79
C PRO A 100 20.77 6.31 19.35
N GLY A 101 21.37 5.30 18.73
CA GLY A 101 21.23 3.90 19.15
C GLY A 101 19.89 3.24 18.78
N ARG A 102 19.03 3.94 18.02
CA ARG A 102 17.87 3.32 17.34
C ARG A 102 18.18 3.20 15.84
N PRO A 103 17.73 2.13 15.19
CA PRO A 103 18.01 1.94 13.77
C PRO A 103 17.06 2.75 12.85
N TYR A 104 16.12 3.50 13.43
CA TYR A 104 15.06 4.19 12.70
C TYR A 104 15.59 5.34 11.86
N GLN A 105 15.05 5.48 10.66
CA GLN A 105 15.53 6.42 9.64
C GLN A 105 14.45 7.44 9.26
N LEU A 106 14.88 8.51 8.61
CA LEU A 106 13.97 9.47 8.00
C LEU A 106 13.35 8.87 6.72
N PRO A 107 12.15 9.32 6.35
CA PRO A 107 11.47 8.83 5.14
C PRO A 107 12.20 9.21 3.86
N GLY A 108 12.28 8.24 2.93
CA GLY A 108 12.78 8.38 1.56
C GLY A 108 12.45 7.10 0.80
N SER A 109 12.54 7.11 -0.54
CA SER A 109 12.14 5.93 -1.35
C SER A 109 13.04 4.70 -1.13
N HIS A 110 14.20 4.88 -0.52
CA HIS A 110 15.17 3.83 -0.18
C HIS A 110 15.57 3.88 1.30
N ALA A 111 14.63 4.22 2.20
CA ALA A 111 14.87 4.11 3.64
C ALA A 111 15.26 2.67 3.99
N GLY A 112 16.46 2.50 4.56
CA GLY A 112 17.06 1.19 4.82
C GLY A 112 16.53 0.50 6.08
N ASP A 113 15.69 1.19 6.83
CA ASP A 113 15.03 0.66 8.02
C ASP A 113 13.72 1.44 8.30
N LEU A 114 13.08 1.11 9.41
CA LEU A 114 11.85 1.69 9.91
C LEU A 114 11.85 3.22 9.92
N VAL A 115 10.80 3.79 9.34
CA VAL A 115 10.37 5.17 9.58
C VAL A 115 9.31 5.17 10.68
N VAL A 116 9.45 6.04 11.67
CA VAL A 116 8.49 6.11 12.79
C VAL A 116 7.90 7.50 12.85
N ILE A 117 6.58 7.58 12.80
CA ILE A 117 5.82 8.83 12.93
C ILE A 117 4.85 8.70 14.10
N ALA A 118 4.85 9.68 14.99
CA ALA A 118 3.89 9.74 16.09
C ALA A 118 3.09 11.04 16.10
N GLY A 119 1.88 10.95 16.62
CA GLY A 119 0.95 12.07 16.77
C GLY A 119 0.04 11.86 17.96
N HIS A 120 -0.46 12.96 18.53
CA HIS A 120 -1.40 12.88 19.64
C HIS A 120 -2.80 12.52 19.17
N THR A 121 -3.52 11.89 20.08
CA THR A 121 -4.97 11.70 20.03
C THR A 121 -5.56 12.37 21.28
N GLY A 122 -6.71 13.02 21.15
CA GLY A 122 -7.27 13.88 22.17
C GLY A 122 -8.53 13.34 22.84
N ALA A 123 -8.65 13.62 24.14
CA ALA A 123 -9.94 13.66 24.85
C ALA A 123 -10.26 15.14 25.13
N GLY A 124 -11.04 15.76 24.24
CA GLY A 124 -11.52 17.14 24.40
C GLY A 124 -10.74 18.23 23.67
N LEU A 125 -9.51 17.96 23.22
CA LEU A 125 -8.76 18.81 22.28
C LEU A 125 -8.40 17.99 21.05
N PRO A 126 -8.66 18.45 19.81
CA PRO A 126 -8.34 17.67 18.62
C PRO A 126 -6.85 17.31 18.54
N GLY A 127 -6.58 16.01 18.40
CA GLY A 127 -5.26 15.46 18.12
C GLY A 127 -5.07 15.22 16.62
N VAL A 128 -3.84 15.40 16.14
CA VAL A 128 -3.49 15.19 14.72
C VAL A 128 -3.82 13.78 14.22
N PHE A 129 -3.77 12.78 15.11
CA PHE A 129 -4.03 11.37 14.81
C PHE A 129 -5.32 10.86 15.45
N ASP A 130 -6.29 11.72 15.74
CA ASP A 130 -7.62 11.32 16.21
C ASP A 130 -8.29 10.32 15.26
N SER A 131 -8.13 10.54 13.97
CA SER A 131 -8.78 9.73 12.95
C SER A 131 -8.19 8.32 12.80
N LEU A 132 -7.06 7.95 13.42
CA LEU A 132 -6.47 6.61 13.26
C LEU A 132 -7.28 5.50 13.95
N PHE A 133 -8.00 5.85 15.02
CA PHE A 133 -8.71 4.87 15.85
C PHE A 133 -10.01 5.44 16.37
N ASP A 134 -11.11 4.73 16.12
CA ASP A 134 -12.41 5.07 16.68
C ASP A 134 -12.52 4.42 18.06
N ALA A 135 -12.36 5.23 19.11
CA ALA A 135 -12.47 4.77 20.49
C ALA A 135 -13.90 4.36 20.90
N GLN A 136 -14.94 4.83 20.18
CA GLN A 136 -16.32 4.42 20.42
C GLN A 136 -16.60 3.05 19.80
N ALA A 137 -16.17 2.84 18.55
CA ALA A 137 -16.28 1.55 17.88
C ALA A 137 -15.26 0.52 18.40
N GLY A 138 -14.20 0.99 19.06
CA GLY A 138 -13.12 0.14 19.57
C GLY A 138 -12.29 -0.49 18.46
N ALA A 139 -12.07 0.23 17.35
CA ALA A 139 -11.41 -0.31 16.17
C ALA A 139 -10.56 0.75 15.44
N HIS A 140 -9.54 0.26 14.71
CA HIS A 140 -8.85 1.05 13.70
C HIS A 140 -9.84 1.51 12.62
N THR A 141 -9.68 2.74 12.16
CA THR A 141 -10.44 3.30 11.03
C THR A 141 -9.76 3.01 9.69
N VAL A 142 -8.43 2.85 9.72
CA VAL A 142 -7.61 2.40 8.60
C VAL A 142 -7.88 0.92 8.33
N GLN A 143 -7.97 0.55 7.06
CA GLN A 143 -8.06 -0.83 6.61
C GLN A 143 -6.77 -1.27 5.91
N LEU A 144 -6.51 -2.58 5.90
CA LEU A 144 -5.41 -3.14 5.12
C LEU A 144 -5.61 -2.80 3.64
N GLY A 145 -4.55 -2.32 2.98
CA GLY A 145 -4.62 -1.83 1.61
C GLY A 145 -4.87 -0.32 1.48
N ASP A 146 -5.23 0.39 2.55
CA ASP A 146 -5.38 1.85 2.52
C ASP A 146 -4.02 2.52 2.23
N ALA A 147 -4.07 3.65 1.53
CA ALA A 147 -2.89 4.42 1.17
C ALA A 147 -2.60 5.54 2.16
N LEU A 148 -1.33 5.66 2.54
CA LEU A 148 -0.75 6.82 3.21
C LEU A 148 0.22 7.51 2.25
N TYR A 149 0.13 8.82 2.15
CA TYR A 149 1.00 9.65 1.33
C TYR A 149 1.83 10.54 2.25
N LEU A 150 3.14 10.56 2.04
CA LEU A 150 4.07 11.34 2.84
C LEU A 150 4.93 12.22 1.95
N ARG A 151 4.95 13.53 2.24
CA ARG A 151 5.86 14.48 1.62
C ARG A 151 6.98 14.82 2.59
N THR A 152 8.18 15.05 2.04
CA THR A 152 9.39 15.35 2.81
C THR A 152 10.04 16.62 2.28
N GLU A 153 10.97 17.20 3.05
CA GLU A 153 11.79 18.34 2.60
C GLU A 153 12.58 18.03 1.31
N THR A 154 12.86 16.75 1.04
CA THR A 154 13.66 16.28 -0.10
C THR A 154 12.82 15.77 -1.27
N SER A 155 11.50 15.65 -1.12
CA SER A 155 10.62 15.12 -2.18
C SER A 155 10.05 16.19 -3.13
N GLY A 156 10.29 17.48 -2.84
CA GLY A 156 9.66 18.56 -3.60
C GLY A 156 8.15 18.44 -3.55
N ASP A 157 7.50 18.39 -4.72
CA ASP A 157 6.05 18.22 -4.84
C ASP A 157 5.61 16.74 -4.86
N ALA A 158 6.56 15.80 -4.98
CA ALA A 158 6.26 14.38 -5.03
C ALA A 158 5.89 13.81 -3.65
N TRP A 159 5.09 12.75 -3.67
CA TRP A 159 4.64 12.01 -2.49
C TRP A 159 5.24 10.61 -2.48
N LEU A 160 5.73 10.20 -1.31
CA LEU A 160 6.01 8.79 -1.02
C LEU A 160 4.68 8.11 -0.67
N LYS A 161 4.23 7.18 -1.51
CA LYS A 161 3.04 6.38 -1.25
C LYS A 161 3.42 5.13 -0.47
N TYR A 162 2.67 4.86 0.60
CA TYR A 162 2.73 3.65 1.39
C TYR A 162 1.35 2.99 1.45
N VAL A 163 1.31 1.69 1.73
CA VAL A 163 0.09 0.89 1.87
C VAL A 163 0.04 0.23 3.24
N ALA A 164 -1.13 0.27 3.90
CA ALA A 164 -1.34 -0.40 5.18
C ALA A 164 -1.22 -1.92 5.04
N THR A 165 -0.39 -2.53 5.89
CA THR A 165 -0.06 -3.97 5.87
C THR A 165 -0.42 -4.69 7.16
N ASP A 166 -0.46 -3.98 8.28
CA ASP A 166 -0.84 -4.52 9.59
C ASP A 166 -1.35 -3.44 10.52
N LEU A 167 -2.11 -3.87 11.53
CA LEU A 167 -2.75 -3.04 12.54
C LEU A 167 -2.48 -3.68 13.90
N HIS A 168 -2.01 -2.87 14.85
CA HIS A 168 -1.67 -3.34 16.18
C HIS A 168 -2.29 -2.43 17.25
N GLU A 169 -2.59 -3.02 18.40
CA GLU A 169 -3.12 -2.30 19.56
C GLU A 169 -2.42 -2.67 20.89
N PRO A 170 -1.08 -2.58 20.95
CA PRO A 170 -0.32 -3.00 22.12
C PRO A 170 -0.62 -2.07 23.31
N THR A 171 -0.45 -2.61 24.51
CA THR A 171 -0.39 -1.78 25.71
C THR A 171 0.88 -0.92 25.69
N LYS A 172 0.88 0.20 26.42
CA LYS A 172 2.02 1.13 26.43
C LYS A 172 3.32 0.50 26.93
N ASP A 173 3.22 -0.38 27.90
CA ASP A 173 4.34 -1.15 28.46
C ASP A 173 4.85 -2.24 27.50
N ALA A 174 3.95 -2.85 26.70
CA ALA A 174 4.33 -3.88 25.74
C ALA A 174 4.93 -3.32 24.45
N LEU A 175 4.47 -2.14 24.00
CA LEU A 175 4.85 -1.57 22.70
C LEU A 175 6.35 -1.57 22.50
N ALA A 176 7.14 -1.10 23.47
CA ALA A 176 8.58 -0.90 23.30
C ALA A 176 9.39 -2.18 22.98
N GLN A 177 8.82 -3.36 23.23
CA GLN A 177 9.48 -4.65 23.04
C GLN A 177 8.72 -5.58 22.08
N ASP A 178 7.68 -5.08 21.41
CA ASP A 178 6.81 -5.91 20.57
C ASP A 178 7.46 -6.16 19.19
N PRO A 179 7.98 -7.38 18.92
CA PRO A 179 8.62 -7.68 17.63
C PRO A 179 7.61 -7.72 16.48
N ALA A 180 6.30 -7.85 16.75
CA ALA A 180 5.29 -7.77 15.71
C ALA A 180 5.15 -6.35 15.16
N VAL A 181 5.42 -5.33 15.99
CA VAL A 181 5.42 -3.92 15.58
C VAL A 181 6.79 -3.51 15.02
N TRP A 182 7.86 -3.79 15.77
CA TRP A 182 9.21 -3.27 15.49
C TRP A 182 10.08 -4.19 14.64
N GLY A 183 9.61 -5.40 14.32
CA GLY A 183 10.43 -6.41 13.66
C GLY A 183 11.55 -6.95 14.56
N THR A 184 12.38 -7.80 13.96
CA THR A 184 13.55 -8.42 14.62
C THR A 184 14.89 -8.07 13.95
N GLY A 185 14.84 -7.18 12.95
CA GLY A 185 15.96 -6.70 12.15
C GLY A 185 15.53 -5.53 11.28
N PRO A 186 16.38 -5.08 10.34
CA PRO A 186 16.04 -3.96 9.47
C PRO A 186 14.77 -4.22 8.66
N MET A 187 13.90 -3.21 8.56
CA MET A 187 12.68 -3.27 7.75
C MET A 187 12.62 -2.15 6.72
N PRO A 188 13.39 -2.27 5.61
CA PRO A 188 13.42 -1.27 4.55
C PRO A 188 12.04 -0.96 3.97
N GLY A 189 11.77 0.33 3.75
CA GLY A 189 10.50 0.81 3.21
C GLY A 189 9.30 0.69 4.15
N ARG A 190 9.47 0.22 5.39
CA ARG A 190 8.39 0.15 6.36
C ARG A 190 8.27 1.45 7.15
N LEU A 191 7.04 1.91 7.34
CA LEU A 191 6.69 3.08 8.14
C LEU A 191 5.69 2.67 9.22
N LEU A 192 5.82 3.23 10.42
CA LEU A 192 4.84 3.09 11.51
C LEU A 192 4.21 4.45 11.80
N THR A 193 2.87 4.50 11.84
CA THR A 193 2.17 5.59 12.54
C THR A 193 1.74 5.10 13.91
N ILE A 194 2.02 5.90 14.94
CA ILE A 194 1.76 5.55 16.34
C ILE A 194 0.97 6.67 17.00
N SER A 195 -0.18 6.35 17.58
CA SER A 195 -0.94 7.26 18.44
C SER A 195 -1.42 6.55 19.72
N CYS A 196 -1.89 7.34 20.68
CA CYS A 196 -2.55 6.80 21.87
C CYS A 196 -4.00 6.43 21.54
N ILE A 197 -4.51 5.30 22.03
CA ILE A 197 -5.96 5.06 22.07
C ILE A 197 -6.48 5.84 23.27
N GLN A 198 -7.21 6.92 23.02
CA GLN A 198 -7.68 7.82 24.07
C GLN A 198 -9.16 7.54 24.40
N PRO A 199 -9.47 6.83 25.50
CA PRO A 199 -10.84 6.68 25.96
C PRO A 199 -11.37 8.00 26.53
N LEU A 200 -12.70 8.18 26.48
CA LEU A 200 -13.36 9.43 26.85
C LEU A 200 -13.17 9.85 28.32
N LEU A 201 -12.86 8.92 29.23
CA LEU A 201 -12.91 9.15 30.69
C LEU A 201 -11.79 8.43 31.48
N SER A 202 -10.74 7.95 30.81
CA SER A 202 -9.64 7.26 31.50
C SER A 202 -8.29 7.50 30.83
N ASP A 203 -7.22 7.07 31.51
CA ASP A 203 -5.89 7.14 30.95
C ASP A 203 -5.78 6.25 29.70
N SER A 204 -5.12 6.76 28.66
CA SER A 204 -4.72 5.94 27.54
C SER A 204 -3.65 4.96 28.00
N VAL A 205 -3.96 3.67 27.98
CA VAL A 205 -3.04 2.57 28.34
C VAL A 205 -2.63 1.73 27.13
N ARG A 206 -3.16 2.04 25.95
CA ARG A 206 -2.92 1.33 24.68
C ARG A 206 -2.56 2.31 23.57
N ASN A 207 -1.89 1.83 22.55
CA ASN A 207 -1.57 2.59 21.36
C ASN A 207 -2.32 2.02 20.16
N ALA A 208 -2.66 2.88 19.19
CA ALA A 208 -3.03 2.45 17.85
C ALA A 208 -1.76 2.56 17.00
N VAL A 209 -1.37 1.44 16.39
CA VAL A 209 -0.22 1.39 15.50
C VAL A 209 -0.65 0.83 14.16
N VAL A 210 -0.28 1.52 13.09
CA VAL A 210 -0.46 1.04 11.72
C VAL A 210 0.91 0.86 11.07
N GLY A 211 1.16 -0.32 10.53
CA GLY A 211 2.32 -0.61 9.70
C GLY A 211 2.03 -0.40 8.23
N TRP A 212 2.86 0.40 7.58
CA TRP A 212 2.75 0.78 6.19
C TRP A 212 3.99 0.34 5.40
N GLN A 213 3.81 -0.10 4.16
CA GLN A 213 4.89 -0.49 3.26
C GLN A 213 4.99 0.48 2.10
N PHE A 214 6.19 0.97 1.80
CA PHE A 214 6.47 1.83 0.66
C PHE A 214 6.08 1.12 -0.64
N GLU A 215 5.36 1.83 -1.51
CA GLU A 215 4.89 1.32 -2.79
C GLU A 215 5.55 2.06 -3.97
N ALA A 216 5.53 3.40 -3.95
CA ALA A 216 5.99 4.21 -5.08
C ALA A 216 6.20 5.68 -4.71
N VAL A 217 6.89 6.41 -5.58
CA VAL A 217 6.85 7.88 -5.64
C VAL A 217 5.76 8.29 -6.63
N VAL A 218 4.87 9.21 -6.23
CA VAL A 218 3.74 9.66 -7.04
C VAL A 218 3.63 11.18 -7.06
N ALA A 219 3.11 11.75 -8.16
CA ALA A 219 2.99 13.19 -8.33
C ALA A 219 1.83 13.81 -7.51
N SER A 220 0.85 13.02 -7.09
CA SER A 220 -0.33 13.51 -6.36
C SER A 220 -0.93 12.44 -5.46
N VAL A 221 -1.64 12.89 -4.42
CA VAL A 221 -2.55 12.06 -3.62
C VAL A 221 -3.72 11.61 -4.50
N GLY A 222 -3.96 10.30 -4.54
CA GLY A 222 -5.07 9.67 -5.28
C GLY A 222 -6.18 9.16 -4.38
#